data_AF-A0A497A0W4-F1
#
_entry.id   AF-A0A497A0W4-F1
#
_cell.length_a   1.000
_cell.length_b   1.000
_cell.length_c   1.000
_cell.angle_alpha   90.00
_cell.angle_beta   90.00
_cell.angle_gamma   90.00
#
_symmetry.space_group_name_H-M   'P 1'
#
loop_
_entity.id
_entity.type
_entity.pdbx_description
1 polymer ?
#
loop_
_entity_poly.entity_id
_entity_poly.type
_entity_poly.pdbx_seq_one_letter_code
_entity_poly.pdbx_strand_id
1 'polypeptide(L)'
;MGYQNRPLMRRLNLPIDVSMSLPDVIMYGAEEQTLLVVEAVISSGPVTPIRLAKLQALTPGPANLGMQALYISAFQSRHIFRRFVEEIAWGSSVWIADEPYNIIHFAALPYDNG
;
A
#
# COMPACT_ATOMS: atom_id res chain seq x y z
N MET A 1 -8.60 18.67 -0.71
CA MET A 1 -8.51 17.95 0.57
C MET A 1 -9.23 16.63 0.40
N GLY A 2 -8.55 15.49 0.60
CA GLY A 2 -9.17 14.17 0.53
C GLY A 2 -10.09 13.88 1.73
N TYR A 3 -10.98 12.90 1.59
CA TYR A 3 -11.85 12.44 2.68
C TYR A 3 -11.04 11.74 3.79
N GLN A 4 -11.44 11.94 5.05
CA GLN A 4 -10.80 11.32 6.22
C GLN A 4 -11.82 10.88 7.26
N ASN A 5 -11.81 9.60 7.62
CA ASN A 5 -12.58 9.09 8.74
C ASN A 5 -11.75 9.18 10.04
N ARG A 6 -11.74 10.36 10.67
CA ARG A 6 -10.94 10.63 11.88
C ARG A 6 -11.22 9.67 13.05
N PRO A 7 -12.49 9.29 13.36
CA PRO A 7 -12.75 8.28 14.38
C PRO A 7 -12.08 6.94 14.08
N LEU A 8 -12.19 6.45 12.83
CA LEU A 8 -11.58 5.19 12.41
C LEU A 8 -10.05 5.26 12.47
N MET A 9 -9.46 6.37 12.00
CA MET A 9 -8.01 6.57 12.04
C MET A 9 -7.44 6.47 13.46
N ARG A 10 -8.12 7.07 14.46
CA ARG A 10 -7.73 6.95 15.87
C ARG A 10 -7.83 5.51 16.36
N ARG A 11 -8.91 4.81 16.00
CA ARG A 11 -9.11 3.39 16.36
C ARG A 11 -8.01 2.48 15.79
N LEU A 12 -7.56 2.77 14.57
CA LEU A 12 -6.51 2.03 13.88
C LEU A 12 -5.08 2.48 14.26
N ASN A 13 -4.96 3.42 15.21
CA ASN A 13 -3.70 4.04 15.61
C ASN A 13 -2.85 4.51 14.41
N LEU A 14 -3.50 5.21 13.47
CA LEU A 14 -2.85 5.81 12.31
C LEU A 14 -2.54 7.28 12.60
N PRO A 15 -1.29 7.63 12.97
CA PRO A 15 -0.87 9.00 13.25
C PRO A 15 -0.67 9.76 11.93
N ILE A 16 -1.73 9.90 11.14
CA ILE A 16 -1.64 10.55 9.83
C ILE A 16 -1.50 12.06 10.05
N ASP A 17 -0.27 12.54 9.92
CA ASP A 17 0.03 13.95 9.76
C ASP A 17 -0.11 14.31 8.27
N VAL A 18 -1.02 15.25 7.98
CA VAL A 18 -1.31 15.72 6.62
C VAL A 18 -0.16 16.53 6.01
N SER A 19 0.84 16.92 6.81
CA SER A 19 2.09 17.51 6.33
C SER A 19 3.02 16.47 5.67
N MET A 20 2.79 15.17 5.94
CA MET A 20 3.57 14.09 5.39
C MET A 20 3.11 13.71 3.98
N SER A 21 4.00 13.05 3.23
CA SER A 21 3.68 12.46 1.93
C SER A 21 2.75 11.25 2.09
N LEU A 22 1.44 11.51 2.07
CA LEU A 22 0.39 10.50 2.19
C LEU A 22 0.25 9.66 0.91
N PRO A 23 -0.21 8.39 1.01
CA PRO A 23 -0.66 7.63 -0.15
C PRO A 23 -1.95 8.22 -0.72
N ASP A 24 -2.29 7.85 -1.95
CA ASP A 24 -3.54 8.29 -2.58
C ASP A 24 -4.78 7.78 -1.83
N VAL A 25 -4.76 6.52 -1.38
CA VAL A 25 -5.89 5.89 -0.68
C VAL A 25 -5.41 4.99 0.47
N ILE A 26 -6.11 5.06 1.61
CA ILE A 26 -6.04 4.07 2.68
C ILE A 26 -7.45 3.52 2.94
N MET A 27 -7.60 2.20 2.88
CA MET A 27 -8.86 1.50 3.17
C MET A 27 -8.66 0.49 4.28
N TYR A 28 -9.72 0.24 5.04
CA TYR A 28 -9.75 -0.77 6.10
C TYR A 28 -10.80 -1.83 5.77
N GLY A 29 -10.35 -3.06 5.54
CA GLY A 29 -11.20 -4.25 5.44
C GLY A 29 -11.48 -4.79 6.83
N ALA A 30 -12.71 -4.59 7.31
CA ALA A 30 -13.08 -4.96 8.67
C ALA A 30 -13.14 -6.48 8.88
N GLU A 31 -13.60 -7.22 7.88
CA GLU A 31 -13.74 -8.67 7.91
C GLU A 31 -12.37 -9.35 7.90
N GLU A 32 -11.45 -8.85 7.06
CA GLU A 32 -10.12 -9.42 6.86
C GLU A 32 -9.06 -8.82 7.80
N GLN A 33 -9.44 -7.90 8.70
CA GLN A 33 -8.53 -7.18 9.60
C GLN A 33 -7.32 -6.59 8.84
N THR A 34 -7.55 -6.05 7.65
CA THR A 34 -6.49 -5.64 6.73
C THR A 34 -6.55 -4.14 6.46
N LEU A 35 -5.38 -3.49 6.48
CA LEU A 35 -5.20 -2.12 6.01
C LEU A 35 -4.63 -2.14 4.59
N LEU A 36 -5.38 -1.62 3.63
CA LEU A 36 -4.92 -1.44 2.25
C LEU A 36 -4.36 -0.03 2.09
N VAL A 37 -3.12 0.07 1.62
CA VAL A 37 -2.43 1.32 1.33
C VAL A 37 -2.13 1.36 -0.16
N VAL A 38 -2.80 2.24 -0.90
CA VAL A 38 -2.82 2.21 -2.37
C VAL A 38 -2.22 3.50 -2.94
N GLU A 39 -1.33 3.34 -3.91
CA GLU A 39 -0.82 4.41 -4.77
C GLU A 39 -1.36 4.19 -6.19
N ALA A 40 -2.08 5.18 -6.72
CA ALA A 40 -2.55 5.18 -8.09
C ALA A 40 -1.43 5.67 -9.01
N VAL A 41 -0.90 4.78 -9.86
CA VAL A 41 0.24 5.09 -10.70
C VAL A 41 -0.21 5.87 -11.94
N ILE A 42 -0.28 7.19 -11.76
CA ILE A 42 -0.48 8.18 -12.82
C ILE A 42 0.81 8.94 -13.13
N SER A 43 1.35 9.65 -12.13
CA SER A 43 2.57 10.48 -12.25
C SER A 43 3.56 10.33 -11.08
N SER A 44 3.08 9.90 -9.90
CA SER A 44 3.83 9.76 -8.65
C SER A 44 4.74 8.52 -8.60
N GLY A 45 4.60 7.61 -9.57
CA GLY A 45 5.33 6.33 -9.61
C GLY A 45 4.71 5.25 -8.73
N PRO A 46 5.20 4.01 -8.81
CA PRO A 46 4.69 2.89 -8.01
C PRO A 46 5.17 2.93 -6.56
N VAL A 47 4.73 1.94 -5.77
CA VAL A 47 5.34 1.60 -4.48
C VAL A 47 6.76 1.07 -4.73
N THR A 48 7.74 1.97 -4.77
CA THR A 48 9.17 1.65 -4.82
C THR A 48 9.72 1.22 -3.45
N PRO A 49 10.92 0.61 -3.34
CA PRO A 49 11.48 0.23 -2.04
C PRO A 49 11.59 1.39 -1.04
N ILE A 50 11.99 2.56 -1.52
CA ILE A 50 12.06 3.78 -0.70
C ILE A 50 10.66 4.22 -0.28
N ARG A 51 9.68 4.15 -1.19
CA ARG A 51 8.30 4.53 -0.87
C ARG A 51 7.66 3.55 0.10
N LEU A 52 7.89 2.25 -0.06
CA LEU A 52 7.42 1.20 0.84
C LEU A 52 7.88 1.46 2.28
N ALA A 53 9.16 1.74 2.49
CA ALA A 53 9.70 2.05 3.81
C ALA A 53 9.01 3.28 4.44
N LYS A 54 8.71 4.31 3.64
CA LYS A 54 7.96 5.51 4.11
C LYS A 54 6.51 5.17 4.47
N LEU A 55 5.83 4.36 3.65
CA LEU A 55 4.45 3.94 3.91
C LEU A 55 4.36 3.05 5.17
N GLN A 56 5.33 2.17 5.38
CA GLN A 56 5.45 1.37 6.61
C GLN A 56 5.63 2.26 7.85
N ALA A 57 6.47 3.29 7.77
CA ALA A 57 6.64 4.26 8.85
C ALA A 57 5.36 5.09 9.12
N LEU A 58 4.52 5.31 8.11
CA LEU A 58 3.23 5.99 8.24
C LEU A 58 2.12 5.10 8.82
N THR A 59 2.28 3.78 8.73
CA THR A 59 1.25 2.81 9.11
C THR A 59 1.77 1.80 10.14
N PRO A 60 2.31 2.23 11.30
CA PRO A 60 2.74 1.32 12.35
C PRO A 60 1.57 0.71 13.13
N GLY A 61 0.40 1.38 13.11
CA GLY A 61 -0.80 1.00 13.85
C GLY A 61 -1.29 -0.43 13.61
N PRO A 62 -1.44 -0.90 12.35
CA PRO A 62 -1.86 -2.25 12.03
C PRO A 62 -1.11 -3.35 12.76
N ALA A 63 0.23 -3.31 12.78
CA ALA A 63 1.04 -4.34 13.45
C ALA A 63 0.74 -4.41 14.96
N ASN A 64 0.55 -3.27 15.60
CA ASN A 64 0.20 -3.18 17.03
C ASN A 64 -1.21 -3.70 17.35
N LEU A 65 -2.07 -3.81 16.33
CA LEU A 65 -3.45 -4.28 16.43
C LEU A 65 -3.62 -5.72 15.90
N GLY A 66 -2.53 -6.40 15.55
CA GLY A 66 -2.57 -7.74 14.96
C GLY A 66 -3.13 -7.79 13.53
N MET A 67 -3.15 -6.64 12.84
CA MET A 67 -3.64 -6.48 11.48
C MET A 67 -2.51 -6.56 10.46
N GLN A 68 -2.85 -7.00 9.24
CA GLN A 68 -1.92 -6.94 8.10
C GLN A 68 -2.05 -5.60 7.37
N ALA A 69 -0.93 -5.02 6.96
CA ALA A 69 -0.90 -3.91 6.02
C ALA A 69 -0.45 -4.40 4.65
N LEU A 70 -1.23 -4.10 3.61
CA LEU A 70 -0.90 -4.41 2.21
C LEU A 70 -0.64 -3.12 1.45
N TYR A 71 0.49 -3.05 0.77
CA TYR A 71 0.91 -1.89 -0.02
C TYR A 71 0.74 -2.20 -1.50
N ILE A 72 -0.03 -1.38 -2.20
CA ILE A 72 -0.54 -1.70 -3.53
C ILE A 72 -0.19 -0.57 -4.51
N SER A 73 0.47 -0.92 -5.61
CA SER A 73 0.53 -0.05 -6.79
C SER A 73 -0.66 -0.37 -7.70
N ALA A 74 -1.55 0.60 -7.90
CA ALA A 74 -2.72 0.48 -8.76
C ALA A 74 -2.43 1.07 -10.14
N PHE A 75 -2.55 0.26 -11.18
CA PHE A 75 -2.36 0.68 -12.58
C PHE A 75 -3.68 0.58 -13.34
N GLN A 76 -3.86 1.41 -14.37
CA GLN A 76 -5.00 1.25 -15.27
C GLN A 76 -4.93 -0.09 -16.02
N SER A 77 -3.78 -0.41 -16.61
CA SER A 77 -3.61 -1.58 -17.49
C SER A 77 -2.23 -2.24 -17.36
N ARG A 78 -2.09 -3.49 -17.83
CA ARG A 78 -0.78 -4.18 -17.95
C ARG A 78 0.23 -3.42 -18.79
N HIS A 79 -0.24 -2.65 -19.78
CA HIS A 79 0.64 -1.84 -20.64
C HIS A 79 1.37 -0.77 -19.83
N ILE A 80 0.67 -0.10 -18.91
CA ILE A 80 1.29 0.89 -18.01
C ILE A 80 2.18 0.17 -17.00
N PHE A 81 1.66 -0.88 -16.34
CA PHE A 81 2.42 -1.67 -15.35
C PHE A 81 3.79 -2.13 -15.87
N ARG A 82 3.87 -2.65 -17.11
CA ARG A 82 5.11 -3.11 -17.73
C ARG A 82 6.24 -2.07 -17.68
N ARG A 83 5.92 -0.78 -17.74
CA ARG A 83 6.91 0.31 -17.74
C ARG A 83 7.58 0.52 -16.39
N PHE A 84 6.96 0.02 -15.32
CA PHE A 84 7.36 0.29 -13.92
C PHE A 84 7.76 -0.99 -13.17
N VAL A 85 7.74 -2.15 -13.83
CA VAL A 85 7.92 -3.46 -13.17
C VAL A 85 9.22 -3.55 -12.37
N GLU A 86 10.30 -2.93 -12.85
CA GLU A 86 11.62 -2.94 -12.22
C GLU A 86 11.70 -2.05 -10.98
N GLU A 87 10.78 -1.08 -10.84
CA GLU A 87 10.77 -0.13 -9.73
C GLU A 87 9.95 -0.62 -8.54
N ILE A 88 9.08 -1.61 -8.74
CA ILE A 88 8.12 -2.09 -7.73
C ILE A 88 8.84 -2.87 -6.64
N ALA A 89 8.56 -2.52 -5.38
CA ALA A 89 9.18 -3.16 -4.24
C ALA A 89 8.72 -4.63 -4.07
N TRP A 90 9.68 -5.51 -3.79
CA TRP A 90 9.38 -6.77 -3.12
C TRP A 90 8.70 -6.49 -1.76
N GLY A 91 7.79 -7.38 -1.35
CA GLY A 91 6.90 -7.18 -0.20
C GLY A 91 5.67 -6.31 -0.50
N SER A 92 5.41 -5.97 -1.76
CA SER A 92 4.23 -5.21 -2.19
C SER A 92 3.37 -5.98 -3.19
N SER A 93 2.21 -5.44 -3.55
CA SER A 93 1.29 -6.02 -4.52
C SER A 93 0.91 -5.02 -5.62
N VAL A 94 0.39 -5.55 -6.71
CA VAL A 94 -0.10 -4.76 -7.85
C VAL A 94 -1.54 -5.14 -8.13
N TRP A 95 -2.38 -4.12 -8.33
CA TRP A 95 -3.73 -4.26 -8.84
C TRP A 95 -3.86 -3.53 -10.18
N ILE A 96 -4.61 -4.13 -11.11
CA ILE A 96 -4.79 -3.59 -12.47
C ILE A 96 -6.28 -3.40 -12.72
N ALA A 97 -6.70 -2.17 -13.01
CA ALA A 97 -8.11 -1.82 -13.14
C ALA A 97 -8.82 -2.57 -14.28
N ASP A 98 -8.14 -2.78 -15.40
CA ASP A 98 -8.66 -3.54 -16.54
C ASP A 98 -8.82 -5.05 -16.24
N GLU A 99 -8.21 -5.56 -15.16
CA GLU A 99 -8.26 -6.96 -14.72
C GLU A 99 -8.57 -7.06 -13.22
N PRO A 100 -9.73 -6.55 -12.78
CA PRO A 100 -9.98 -6.16 -11.39
C PRO A 100 -10.05 -7.34 -10.41
N TYR A 101 -10.23 -8.55 -10.93
CA TYR A 101 -10.32 -9.79 -10.14
C TYR A 101 -8.97 -10.50 -9.96
N ASN A 102 -7.86 -9.85 -10.34
CA ASN A 102 -6.52 -10.41 -10.24
C ASN A 102 -5.60 -9.49 -9.44
N ILE A 103 -4.67 -10.09 -8.70
CA ILE A 103 -3.58 -9.40 -7.99
C ILE A 103 -2.26 -10.07 -8.35
N ILE A 104 -1.22 -9.26 -8.55
CA ILE A 104 0.16 -9.74 -8.67
C ILE A 104 0.85 -9.46 -7.34
N HIS A 105 1.45 -10.49 -6.74
CA HIS A 105 2.20 -10.38 -5.51
C HIS A 105 3.71 -10.42 -5.78
N PHE A 106 4.43 -9.37 -5.37
CA PHE A 106 5.88 -9.36 -5.34
C PHE A 106 6.33 -9.89 -3.98
N ALA A 107 6.36 -11.21 -3.82
CA ALA A 107 6.73 -11.83 -2.55
C ALA A 107 8.24 -11.79 -2.29
N ALA A 108 8.64 -11.36 -1.11
CA ALA A 108 9.99 -11.59 -0.60
C ALA A 108 10.03 -12.95 0.10
N LEU A 109 11.01 -13.79 -0.23
CA LEU A 109 11.28 -14.98 0.57
C LEU A 109 11.92 -14.57 1.91
N PRO A 110 11.71 -15.34 2.99
CA PRO A 110 12.48 -15.16 4.21
C PRO A 110 13.97 -15.31 3.87
N TYR A 111 14.76 -14.27 4.15
CA TYR A 111 16.21 -14.39 4.16
C TYR A 111 16.60 -15.04 5.48
N ASP A 112 17.00 -16.32 5.42
CA ASP A 112 17.56 -17.03 6.56
C ASP A 112 19.00 -16.55 6.77
N ASN A 113 19.18 -15.64 7.73
CA ASN A 113 20.50 -15.32 8.24
C ASN A 113 20.78 -16.35 9.33
N GLY A 114 21.35 -17.50 8.93
CA GLY A 114 21.72 -18.57 9.86
C GLY A 114 22.49 -18.10 11.08
#